data_AF-A0A852CNY0-F1
#
_entry.id   AF-A0A852CNY0-F1
#
_cell.length_a   1.000
_cell.length_b   1.000
_cell.length_c   1.000
_cell.angle_alpha   90.00
_cell.angle_beta   90.00
_cell.angle_gamma   90.00
#
_symmetry.space_group_name_H-M   'P 1'
#
loop_
_entity.id
_entity.type
_entity.pdbx_description
1 polymer ?
#
loop_
_entity_poly.entity_id
_entity_poly.type
_entity_poly.pdbx_seq_one_letter_code
_entity_poly.pdbx_strand_id
1 'polypeptide(L)' 'CGINTESLPFQCVLTGKWINDLRSTMTIGPVNRDGNFGGSYHTAVTATSNKIQESPLLGSQ' A
#
# COMPACT_ATOMS: atom_id res chain seq x y z
N CYS A 1 -12.08 1.97 1.54
CA CYS A 1 -12.62 3.11 2.30
C CYS A 1 -14.11 3.18 1.95
N GLY A 2 -14.94 2.46 2.71
CA GLY A 2 -16.39 2.38 2.47
C GLY A 2 -17.11 3.01 3.64
N ILE A 3 -18.15 3.79 3.37
CA ILE A 3 -18.96 4.40 4.43
C ILE A 3 -19.94 3.34 4.89
N ASN A 4 -19.71 2.75 6.06
CA ASN A 4 -20.77 2.08 6.80
C ASN A 4 -21.25 3.06 7.87
N THR A 5 -22.51 3.50 7.74
CA THR A 5 -23.14 4.54 8.57
C THR A 5 -23.36 4.12 10.03
N GLU A 6 -23.11 2.86 10.38
CA GLU A 6 -23.28 2.34 11.76
C GLU A 6 -21.97 1.98 12.48
N SER A 7 -20.82 2.12 11.83
CA SER A 7 -19.50 1.87 12.44
C SER A 7 -18.75 3.19 12.65
N LEU A 8 -17.96 3.30 13.74
CA LEU A 8 -16.96 4.35 13.92
C LEU A 8 -16.23 4.62 12.60
N PRO A 9 -15.92 5.88 12.24
CA PRO A 9 -15.29 6.20 10.97
C PRO A 9 -14.07 5.31 10.79
N PHE A 10 -14.10 4.43 9.78
CA PHE A 10 -12.94 3.65 9.40
C PHE A 10 -11.87 4.65 9.00
N GLN A 11 -10.94 4.91 9.90
CA GLN A 11 -9.81 5.76 9.64
C GLN A 11 -9.01 5.04 8.54
N CYS A 12 -8.99 5.60 7.34
CA CYS A 12 -8.38 4.99 6.16
C CYS A 12 -6.84 5.10 6.26
N VAL A 13 -6.28 4.46 7.28
CA VAL A 13 -4.86 4.40 7.63
C VAL A 13 -4.16 3.45 6.67
N LEU A 14 -3.18 3.97 5.92
CA LEU A 14 -2.44 3.20 4.93
C LEU A 14 -1.37 2.29 5.54
N THR A 15 -0.91 2.54 6.77
CA THR A 15 0.10 1.70 7.43
C THR A 15 -0.39 0.25 7.54
N GLY A 16 0.39 -0.68 7.01
CA GLY A 16 0.06 -2.10 7.00
C GLY A 16 0.41 -2.81 5.71
N LYS A 17 -0.13 -4.02 5.55
CA LYS A 17 0.04 -4.86 4.37
C LYS A 17 -1.22 -4.85 3.53
N TRP A 18 -1.05 -4.69 2.23
CA TRP A 18 -2.13 -4.61 1.25
C TRP A 18 -1.87 -5.60 0.12
N ILE A 19 -2.94 -6.15 -0.41
CA ILE A 19 -2.92 -7.03 -1.58
C ILE A 19 -3.93 -6.45 -2.57
N ASN A 20 -3.53 -6.29 -3.83
CA ASN A 20 -4.45 -5.90 -4.88
C ASN A 20 -5.07 -7.13 -5.58
N ASP A 21 -6.00 -6.90 -6.51
CA ASP A 21 -6.71 -7.97 -7.21
C ASP A 21 -5.78 -8.86 -8.06
N LEU A 22 -4.64 -8.32 -8.49
CA LEU A 22 -3.58 -9.04 -9.22
C LEU A 22 -2.64 -9.83 -8.30
N ARG A 23 -2.88 -9.84 -6.99
CA ARG A 23 -2.07 -10.49 -5.95
C ARG A 23 -0.69 -9.85 -5.71
N SER A 24 -0.45 -8.64 -6.21
CA SER A 24 0.71 -7.85 -5.81
C SER A 24 0.59 -7.43 -4.35
N THR A 25 1.71 -7.42 -3.63
CA THR A 25 1.75 -7.07 -2.20
C THR A 25 2.43 -5.72 -1.99
N MET A 26 1.85 -4.89 -1.14
CA MET A 26 2.43 -3.62 -0.73
C MET A 26 2.52 -3.57 0.81
N THR A 27 3.66 -3.16 1.34
CA THR A 27 3.82 -2.88 2.76
C THR A 27 4.09 -1.39 2.93
N ILE A 28 3.21 -0.69 3.65
CA ILE A 28 3.39 0.73 3.97
C ILE A 28 3.76 0.86 5.45
N GLY A 29 4.85 1.58 5.71
CA GLY A 29 5.30 1.89 7.06
C GLY A 29 4.45 2.95 7.76
N PRO A 30 4.88 3.41 8.95
CA PRO A 30 4.23 4.52 9.64
C PRO A 30 4.18 5.78 8.77
N VAL A 31 3.02 6.43 8.73
CA VAL A 31 2.86 7.74 8.12
C VAL A 31 3.34 8.81 9.10
N ASN A 32 4.21 9.71 8.65
CA ASN A 32 4.72 10.79 9.50
C ASN A 32 3.72 11.97 9.60
N ARG A 33 4.08 13.00 10.38
CA ARG A 33 3.19 14.16 10.59
C ARG A 33 2.92 14.99 9.33
N ASP A 34 3.79 14.90 8.33
CA ASP A 34 3.65 15.58 7.05
C ASP A 34 2.86 14.74 6.04
N GLY A 35 2.33 13.58 6.46
CA GLY A 35 1.63 12.63 5.59
C GLY A 35 2.57 11.73 4.80
N ASN A 36 3.89 11.87 4.92
CA ASN A 36 4.86 11.08 4.16
C ASN A 36 5.01 9.66 4.71
N PHE A 37 5.18 8.69 3.82
CA PHE A 37 5.46 7.31 4.18
C PHE A 37 6.49 6.67 3.24
N GLY A 38 7.19 5.68 3.77
CA GLY A 38 7.99 4.74 3.01
C GLY A 38 7.40 3.33 3.09
N GLY A 39 7.79 2.48 2.16
CA GLY A 39 7.30 1.11 2.08
C GLY A 39 8.01 0.29 1.01
N SER A 40 7.42 -0.86 0.73
CA SER A 40 7.85 -1.75 -0.35
C SER A 40 6.68 -2.24 -1.17
N TYR A 41 6.93 -2.50 -2.44
CA TYR A 41 5.99 -3.07 -3.38
C TYR A 41 6.61 -4.29 -4.06
N HIS A 42 5.92 -5.43 -3.96
CA HIS A 42 6.26 -6.66 -4.65
C HIS A 42 5.16 -6.96 -5.68
N THR A 43 5.46 -6.64 -6.94
CA THR A 43 4.51 -6.88 -8.03
C THR A 43 4.37 -8.38 -8.32
N ALA A 44 3.16 -8.85 -8.60
CA ALA A 44 2.94 -10.23 -9.06
C ALA A 44 3.05 -10.36 -10.60
N VAL A 45 3.01 -9.24 -11.32
CA VAL A 45 3.03 -9.20 -12.79
C VAL A 45 4.05 -8.18 -13.31
N THR A 46 4.60 -8.41 -14.49
CA THR A 46 5.55 -7.51 -15.17
C THR A 46 5.27 -7.46 -16.66
N ALA A 47 5.42 -6.27 -17.27
CA ALA A 47 5.33 -6.08 -18.72
C ALA A 47 6.66 -6.36 -19.44
N THR A 48 7.72 -6.69 -18.69
CA THR A 48 9.07 -6.97 -19.22
C THR A 48 9.49 -8.39 -18.86
N SER A 49 10.46 -8.95 -19.59
CA SER A 49 11.06 -10.25 -19.26
C SER A 49 12.05 -10.21 -18.08
N ASN A 50 12.21 -9.06 -17.43
CA ASN A 50 13.09 -8.92 -16.28
C ASN A 50 12.50 -9.65 -15.07
N LYS A 51 13.38 -10.22 -14.24
CA LYS A 51 12.99 -10.87 -12.99
C LYS A 51 12.33 -9.85 -12.07
N ILE A 52 11.14 -10.19 -11.57
CA ILE A 52 10.45 -9.43 -10.54
C ILE A 52 11.29 -9.38 -9.26
N GLN A 53 11.44 -8.18 -8.71
CA GLN A 53 12.11 -7.91 -7.45
C GLN A 53 11.25 -6.95 -6.63
N GLU A 54 11.39 -7.01 -5.31
CA GLU A 54 10.78 -6.00 -4.43
C GLU A 54 11.37 -4.63 -4.74
N SER A 55 10.50 -3.62 -4.81
CA SER A 55 10.88 -2.25 -5.12
C SER A 55 10.51 -1.32 -3.96
N PRO A 56 11.37 -0.34 -3.61
CA PRO A 56 11.03 0.65 -2.60
C PRO A 56 9.86 1.54 -3.08
N LEU A 57 8.98 1.90 -2.16
CA LEU A 57 7.85 2.80 -2.37
C LEU A 57 7.99 4.01 -1.45
N LEU A 58 7.78 5.21 -2.00
CA LEU A 58 7.69 6.47 -1.26
C LEU A 58 6.42 7.19 -1.70
N GLY A 59 5.72 7.83 -0.77
CA GLY A 59 4.49 8.56 -1.07
C GLY A 59 4.04 9.45 0.09
N SER A 60 2.88 10.10 -0.10
CA SER A 60 2.20 10.89 0.93
C SER A 60 0.68 10.67 0.90
N GLN A 61 0.01 10.90 2.04
CA GLN A 61 -1.45 10.78 2.21
C GLN A 61 -2.05 12.07 2.75
#